data_AF-A0A484BNW6-F1
#
_entry.id   AF-A0A484BNW6-F1
#
_cell.length_a   1.000
_cell.length_b   1.000
_cell.length_c   1.000
_cell.angle_alpha   90.00
_cell.angle_beta   90.00
_cell.angle_gamma   90.00
#
_symmetry.space_group_name_H-M   'P 1'
#
loop_
_entity.id
_entity.type
_entity.pdbx_description
1 polymer ?
#
loop_
_entity_poly.entity_id
_entity_poly.type
_entity_poly.pdbx_seq_one_letter_code
_entity_poly.pdbx_strand_id
1 'polypeptide(L)'
;MSLSQDSCGIWQGRQDMQQGQLEQLQQLSDAVHSLPHLTVLSLSGCSKLTDDGVELIAENLQKLRALDLSWCPRITDASLEYIACDLNQLEELTLDR
;
A
#
# COMPACT_ATOMS: atom_id res chain seq x y z
N MET A 1 18.39 33.71 -1.02
CA MET A 1 19.53 33.07 -1.72
C MET A 1 19.82 31.79 -0.95
N SER A 2 19.19 30.67 -1.32
CA SER A 2 19.77 29.59 -2.16
C SER A 2 20.90 28.87 -1.38
N LEU A 3 20.93 27.55 -1.12
CA LEU A 3 20.45 26.36 -1.84
C LEU A 3 20.28 25.15 -0.90
N SER A 4 19.52 24.18 -1.41
CA SER A 4 19.28 22.78 -1.01
C SER A 4 20.36 22.02 -0.26
N GLN A 5 19.90 21.04 0.53
CA GLN A 5 20.45 19.68 0.48
C GLN A 5 19.34 18.64 0.64
N ASP A 6 19.34 17.75 -0.33
CA ASP A 6 18.40 16.68 -0.61
C ASP A 6 18.60 15.45 0.27
N SER A 7 17.50 14.70 0.40
CA SER A 7 17.42 13.24 0.30
C SER A 7 18.11 12.33 1.34
N CYS A 8 17.22 11.49 1.87
CA CYS A 8 17.42 10.05 2.07
C CYS A 8 18.16 9.60 3.34
N GLY A 9 17.39 8.99 4.23
CA GLY A 9 17.87 7.84 5.00
C GLY A 9 18.41 8.14 6.38
N ILE A 10 17.59 8.63 7.31
CA ILE A 10 17.85 8.46 8.74
C ILE A 10 16.55 8.12 9.47
N TRP A 11 16.04 6.90 9.28
CA TRP A 11 15.28 6.22 10.32
C TRP A 11 16.29 5.65 11.33
N GLN A 12 16.89 6.50 12.15
CA GLN A 12 17.72 6.07 13.28
C GLN A 12 17.09 6.54 14.59
N GLY A 13 16.84 5.58 15.47
CA GLY A 13 16.77 5.85 16.90
C GLY A 13 15.66 5.09 17.61
N ARG A 14 16.00 3.91 18.12
CA ARG A 14 15.31 3.15 19.18
C ARG A 14 14.23 3.94 19.96
N GLN A 15 12.94 3.85 19.59
CA GLN A 15 11.78 3.85 20.51
C GLN A 15 10.62 3.10 19.84
N ASP A 16 9.88 2.33 20.66
CA ASP A 16 8.58 1.73 20.41
C ASP A 16 8.45 0.54 19.44
N MET A 17 8.58 -0.66 20.01
CA MET A 17 7.94 -1.89 19.51
C MET A 17 6.39 -1.82 19.45
N GLN A 18 5.79 -0.65 19.66
CA GLN A 18 4.36 -0.36 19.52
C GLN A 18 4.06 0.75 18.48
N GLN A 19 5.07 1.39 17.86
CA GLN A 19 4.88 2.43 16.83
C GLN A 19 4.73 1.86 15.42
N GLY A 20 5.27 0.65 15.16
CA GLY A 20 5.33 0.00 13.84
C GLY A 20 3.99 -0.44 13.23
N GLN A 21 2.87 -0.02 13.81
CA GLN A 21 1.53 -0.38 13.38
C GLN A 21 0.70 0.81 12.92
N LEU A 22 0.95 2.05 13.35
CA LEU A 22 0.14 3.22 12.93
C LEU A 22 0.67 3.91 11.65
N GLU A 23 1.91 3.66 11.25
CA GLU A 23 2.53 4.32 10.09
C GLU A 23 2.23 3.65 8.74
N GLN A 24 1.66 2.44 8.72
CA GLN A 24 1.52 1.66 7.49
C GLN A 24 0.50 2.24 6.48
N LEU A 25 -0.63 2.79 6.94
CA LEU A 25 -1.65 3.38 6.05
C LEU A 25 -1.22 4.76 5.51
N GLN A 26 -0.55 5.58 6.33
CA GLN A 26 -0.06 6.89 5.91
C GLN A 26 1.08 6.76 4.89
N GLN A 27 1.92 5.75 5.06
CA GLN A 27 3.00 5.47 4.11
C GLN A 27 2.48 4.83 2.82
N LEU A 28 1.39 4.06 2.90
CA LEU A 28 0.67 3.55 1.73
C LEU A 28 0.13 4.70 0.88
N SER A 29 -0.57 5.68 1.49
CA SER A 29 -1.10 6.84 0.76
C SER A 29 0.01 7.62 0.05
N ASP A 30 1.13 7.88 0.73
CA ASP A 30 2.25 8.59 0.10
C ASP A 30 2.90 7.77 -1.03
N ALA A 31 2.99 6.43 -0.85
CA ALA A 31 3.55 5.54 -1.86
C ALA A 31 2.67 5.47 -3.11
N VAL A 32 1.35 5.37 -2.99
CA VAL A 32 0.44 5.30 -4.16
C VAL A 32 0.43 6.61 -4.95
N HIS A 33 0.56 7.77 -4.29
CA HIS A 33 0.68 9.06 -4.97
C HIS A 33 2.05 9.26 -5.63
N SER A 34 3.11 8.69 -5.05
CA SER A 34 4.49 8.80 -5.55
C SER A 34 4.79 7.84 -6.71
N LEU A 35 4.06 6.72 -6.82
CA LEU A 35 4.39 5.60 -7.70
C LEU A 35 3.26 5.26 -8.70
N PRO A 36 2.86 6.17 -9.61
CA PRO A 36 1.76 5.94 -10.57
C PRO A 36 2.05 4.88 -11.64
N HIS A 37 3.25 4.30 -11.64
CA HIS A 37 3.67 3.26 -12.57
C HIS A 37 4.07 1.96 -11.86
N LEU A 38 3.67 1.81 -10.60
CA LEU A 38 3.90 0.57 -9.88
C LEU A 38 3.13 -0.57 -10.55
N THR A 39 3.81 -1.68 -10.79
CA THR A 39 3.23 -2.89 -11.40
C THR A 39 3.05 -4.03 -10.40
N VAL A 40 3.81 -4.02 -9.30
CA VAL A 40 3.77 -5.08 -8.28
C VAL A 40 3.73 -4.43 -6.90
N LEU A 41 2.75 -4.81 -6.08
CA LEU A 41 2.58 -4.35 -4.71
C LEU A 41 2.29 -5.54 -3.81
N SER A 42 3.07 -5.69 -2.74
CA SER A 42 2.78 -6.67 -1.69
C SER A 42 2.53 -5.94 -0.38
N LEU A 43 1.36 -6.21 0.19
CA LEU A 43 0.89 -5.75 1.49
C LEU A 43 0.59 -6.95 2.39
N SER A 44 1.30 -8.06 2.17
CA SER A 44 1.12 -9.27 2.96
C SER A 44 1.40 -9.00 4.44
N GLY A 45 0.50 -9.44 5.31
CA GLY A 45 0.59 -9.25 6.76
C GLY A 45 0.17 -7.87 7.25
N CYS A 46 -0.36 -7.00 6.38
CA CYS A 46 -0.84 -5.67 6.77
C CYS A 46 -2.16 -5.75 7.57
N SER A 47 -2.04 -6.01 8.87
CA SER A 47 -3.18 -6.10 9.80
C SER A 47 -4.06 -4.85 9.94
N LYS A 48 -3.54 -3.67 9.54
CA LYS A 48 -4.30 -2.41 9.57
C LYS A 48 -4.90 -2.03 8.23
N LEU A 49 -4.55 -2.71 7.14
CA LEU A 49 -5.12 -2.44 5.83
C LEU A 49 -6.63 -2.73 5.86
N THR A 50 -7.42 -1.77 5.43
CA THR A 50 -8.88 -1.86 5.30
C THR A 50 -9.28 -1.82 3.84
N ASP A 51 -10.54 -2.14 3.59
CA ASP A 51 -11.15 -2.00 2.26
C ASP A 51 -10.95 -0.59 1.69
N ASP A 52 -11.13 0.47 2.49
CA ASP A 52 -10.85 1.87 2.10
C ASP A 52 -9.39 2.10 1.66
N GLY A 53 -8.43 1.39 2.28
CA GLY A 53 -7.03 1.47 1.90
C GLY A 53 -6.78 0.80 0.55
N VAL A 54 -7.50 -0.28 0.26
CA VAL A 54 -7.47 -0.96 -1.04
C VAL A 54 -8.15 -0.14 -2.12
N GLU A 55 -9.25 0.54 -1.80
CA GLU A 55 -9.90 1.50 -2.72
C GLU A 55 -8.90 2.58 -3.16
N LEU A 56 -8.20 3.21 -2.22
CA LEU A 56 -7.16 4.20 -2.56
C LEU A 56 -6.04 3.64 -3.45
N ILE A 57 -5.63 2.39 -3.22
CA ILE A 57 -4.64 1.71 -4.07
C ILE A 57 -5.22 1.51 -5.46
N ALA A 58 -6.45 1.00 -5.55
CA ALA A 58 -7.11 0.67 -6.80
C ALA A 58 -7.30 1.92 -7.68
N GLU A 59 -7.72 3.03 -7.07
CA GLU A 59 -7.91 4.32 -7.75
C GLU A 59 -6.59 4.91 -8.30
N ASN A 60 -5.50 4.82 -7.53
CA ASN A 60 -4.23 5.48 -7.87
C ASN A 60 -3.28 4.59 -8.70
N LEU A 61 -3.32 3.27 -8.51
CA LEU A 61 -2.38 2.33 -9.13
C LEU A 61 -3.00 1.53 -10.28
N GLN A 62 -3.62 2.20 -11.25
CA GLN A 62 -4.29 1.55 -12.40
C GLN A 62 -3.39 0.68 -13.29
N LYS A 63 -2.06 0.77 -13.14
CA LYS A 63 -1.07 -0.05 -13.86
C LYS A 63 -0.59 -1.27 -13.07
N LEU A 64 -1.17 -1.51 -11.89
CA LEU A 64 -0.81 -2.65 -11.06
C LEU A 64 -1.19 -3.95 -11.78
N ARG A 65 -0.22 -4.88 -11.85
CA ARG A 65 -0.37 -6.21 -12.45
C ARG A 65 -0.36 -7.31 -11.41
N ALA A 66 0.34 -7.14 -10.29
CA ALA A 66 0.34 -8.09 -9.20
C ALA A 66 0.07 -7.40 -7.86
N LEU A 67 -0.91 -7.91 -7.11
CA LEU A 67 -1.28 -7.43 -5.78
C LEU A 67 -1.32 -8.61 -4.81
N ASP A 68 -0.62 -8.48 -3.69
CA ASP A 68 -0.63 -9.47 -2.61
C ASP A 68 -1.20 -8.85 -1.33
N LEU A 69 -2.36 -9.35 -0.91
CA LEU A 69 -3.08 -8.96 0.31
C LEU A 69 -3.16 -10.12 1.31
N SER A 70 -2.22 -11.06 1.24
CA SER A 70 -2.19 -12.22 2.14
C SER A 70 -2.09 -11.80 3.61
N TRP A 71 -2.63 -12.59 4.53
CA TRP A 71 -2.58 -12.33 5.98
C TRP A 71 -3.13 -10.95 6.40
N CYS A 72 -4.06 -10.39 5.62
CA CYS A 72 -4.76 -9.15 5.94
C CYS A 72 -6.17 -9.44 6.52
N PRO A 73 -6.33 -9.57 7.85
CA PRO A 73 -7.58 -10.01 8.47
C PRO A 73 -8.75 -9.01 8.38
N ARG A 74 -8.48 -7.76 8.00
CA ARG A 74 -9.48 -6.69 7.91
C ARG A 74 -9.97 -6.41 6.49
N ILE A 75 -9.38 -7.10 5.50
CA ILE A 75 -9.80 -7.05 4.11
C ILE A 75 -11.01 -7.96 3.94
N THR A 76 -12.06 -7.44 3.31
CA THR A 76 -13.29 -8.16 3.01
C THR A 76 -13.55 -8.23 1.50
N ASP A 77 -14.60 -8.93 1.09
CA ASP A 77 -14.97 -9.05 -0.33
C ASP A 77 -15.28 -7.68 -0.97
N ALA A 78 -15.58 -6.64 -0.19
CA ALA A 78 -15.73 -5.27 -0.69
C ALA A 78 -14.44 -4.76 -1.36
N SER A 79 -13.26 -5.10 -0.82
CA SER A 79 -11.97 -4.77 -1.44
C SER A 79 -11.83 -5.32 -2.86
N LEU A 80 -12.43 -6.48 -3.12
CA LEU A 80 -12.36 -7.16 -4.42
C LEU A 80 -13.20 -6.43 -5.45
N GLU A 81 -14.31 -5.79 -5.04
CA GLU A 81 -15.10 -4.94 -5.93
C GLU A 81 -14.29 -3.74 -6.42
N TYR A 82 -13.56 -3.06 -5.53
CA TYR A 82 -12.68 -1.95 -5.90
C TYR A 82 -11.56 -2.41 -6.83
N ILE A 83 -10.89 -3.51 -6.50
CA ILE A 83 -9.85 -4.10 -7.34
C ILE A 83 -10.40 -4.42 -8.73
N ALA A 84 -11.56 -5.08 -8.81
CA ALA A 84 -12.15 -5.48 -10.08
C ALA A 84 -12.64 -4.29 -10.92
N CYS A 85 -13.09 -3.20 -10.29
CA CYS A 85 -13.56 -2.02 -10.99
C CYS A 85 -12.41 -1.16 -11.53
N ASP A 86 -11.39 -0.90 -10.71
CA ASP A 86 -10.36 0.09 -11.03
C ASP A 86 -9.05 -0.53 -11.56
N LEU A 87 -8.64 -1.70 -11.06
CA LEU A 87 -7.38 -2.37 -11.46
C LEU A 87 -7.56 -3.25 -12.70
N ASN A 88 -7.83 -2.60 -13.84
CA ASN A 88 -8.09 -3.25 -15.12
C ASN A 88 -6.88 -4.01 -15.74
N GLN A 89 -5.68 -3.81 -15.19
CA GLN A 89 -4.46 -4.49 -15.65
C GLN A 89 -3.96 -5.55 -14.66
N LEU A 90 -4.73 -5.85 -13.61
CA LEU A 90 -4.34 -6.85 -12.63
C LEU A 90 -4.37 -8.25 -13.25
N GLU A 91 -3.25 -8.94 -13.16
CA GLU A 91 -3.04 -10.30 -13.65
C GLU A 91 -2.95 -11.30 -12.50
N GLU A 92 -2.40 -10.87 -11.36
CA GLU A 92 -2.20 -11.70 -10.19
C GLU A 92 -2.76 -11.01 -8.94
N LEU A 93 -3.66 -11.70 -8.25
CA LEU A 93 -4.17 -11.31 -6.94
C LEU A 93 -3.95 -12.45 -5.96
N THR A 94 -3.21 -12.19 -4.88
CA THR A 94 -2.96 -13.18 -3.82
C THR A 94 -3.74 -12.80 -2.56
N LEU A 95 -4.56 -13.74 -2.08
CA LEU A 95 -5.39 -13.62 -0.89
C LEU A 95 -5.21 -14.89 -0.05
N ASP A 96 -4.04 -15.05 0.56
CA ASP A 96 -3.77 -16.18 1.47
C ASP A 96 -4.24 -15.80 2.89
N ARG A 97 -4.97 -16.69 3.60
CA ARG A 97 -5.54 -16.44 4.93
C ARG A 97 -4.85 -17.21 6.04
#